data_AF-A0A519ZUW8-F1
#
_entry.id   AF-A0A519ZUW8-F1
#
_cell.length_a   1.000
_cell.length_b   1.000
_cell.length_c   1.000
_cell.angle_alpha   90.00
_cell.angle_beta   90.00
_cell.angle_gamma   90.00
#
_symmetry.space_group_name_H-M   'P 1'
#
loop_
_entity.id
_entity.type
_entity.pdbx_description
1 polymer ?
#
loop_
_entity_poly.entity_id
_entity_poly.type
_entity_poly.pdbx_seq_one_letter_code
_entity_poly.pdbx_strand_id
1 'polypeptide(L)'
;MKRILFCLVLLLVAEISFAQYFELKPNGFMSKDQKDYVVVEVPGAKQKELYTNVLNTINTLYTNPQNGLNVLDGESISLSASKRRAFKA
;
A
#
# COMPACT_ATOMS: atom_id res chain seq x y z
N MET A 1 35.56 -19.12 -0.75
CA MET A 1 34.66 -19.09 0.43
C MET A 1 34.19 -17.68 0.80
N LYS A 2 35.09 -16.68 0.93
CA LYS A 2 34.69 -15.30 1.31
C LYS A 2 33.65 -14.65 0.39
N ARG A 3 33.70 -14.92 -0.92
CA ARG A 3 32.75 -14.38 -1.92
C ARG A 3 31.34 -14.96 -1.80
N ILE A 4 31.22 -16.25 -1.44
CA ILE A 4 29.92 -16.91 -1.25
C ILE A 4 29.24 -16.37 0.01
N LEU A 5 30.01 -16.18 1.09
CA LEU A 5 29.51 -15.57 2.33
C LEU A 5 28.98 -14.16 2.09
N PHE A 6 29.68 -13.37 1.26
CA PHE A 6 29.24 -12.02 0.90
C PHE A 6 27.92 -12.02 0.11
N CYS A 7 27.76 -12.91 -0.87
CA CYS A 7 26.50 -13.06 -1.59
C CYS A 7 25.35 -13.49 -0.68
N LEU A 8 25.62 -14.39 0.28
CA LEU A 8 24.62 -14.87 1.23
C LEU A 8 24.15 -13.75 2.16
N VAL A 9 25.06 -12.89 2.62
CA VAL A 9 24.73 -11.70 3.42
C VAL A 9 23.89 -10.71 2.63
N LEU A 10 24.22 -10.44 1.35
CA LEU A 10 23.41 -9.57 0.49
C LEU A 10 21.98 -10.09 0.29
N LEU A 11 21.82 -11.41 0.19
CA LEU A 11 20.52 -12.05 0.01
C LEU A 11 19.64 -11.92 1.27
N LEU A 12 20.24 -12.00 2.46
CA LEU A 12 19.55 -11.81 3.74
C LEU A 12 19.10 -10.35 3.97
N VAL A 13 19.81 -9.37 3.42
CA VAL A 13 19.45 -7.94 3.54
C VAL A 13 18.33 -7.55 2.58
N ALA A 14 18.13 -8.29 1.49
CA ALA A 14 17.05 -8.04 0.53
C ALA A 14 15.65 -8.32 1.12
N GLU A 15 15.56 -9.15 2.16
CA GLU A 15 14.27 -9.49 2.80
C GLU A 15 13.80 -8.45 3.83
N ILE A 16 14.62 -7.45 4.15
CA ILE A 16 14.25 -6.38 5.10
C ILE A 16 13.32 -5.33 4.44
N SER A 17 12.29 -5.81 3.75
CA SER A 17 11.27 -4.96 3.15
C SER A 17 10.25 -4.53 4.22
N PHE A 18 10.36 -3.29 4.68
CA PHE A 18 9.49 -2.70 5.71
C PHE A 18 8.10 -2.25 5.19
N ALA A 19 7.59 -2.88 4.14
CA ALA A 19 6.35 -2.44 3.47
C ALA A 19 5.07 -3.04 4.10
N GLN A 20 5.19 -3.93 5.09
CA GLN A 20 4.03 -4.53 5.74
C GLN A 20 3.46 -3.59 6.81
N TYR A 21 2.37 -2.90 6.44
CA TYR A 21 1.65 -1.98 7.32
C TYR A 21 0.62 -2.67 8.23
N PHE A 22 0.15 -3.86 7.84
CA PHE A 22 -0.85 -4.64 8.56
C PHE A 22 -0.33 -6.04 8.88
N GLU A 23 -0.68 -6.54 10.05
CA GLU A 23 -0.43 -7.90 10.50
C GLU A 23 -1.75 -8.63 10.70
N LEU A 24 -1.80 -9.92 10.35
CA LEU A 24 -2.98 -10.74 10.60
C LEU A 24 -3.01 -11.14 12.08
N LYS A 25 -4.05 -10.69 12.79
CA LYS A 25 -4.33 -11.00 14.20
C LYS A 25 -5.66 -11.77 14.31
N PRO A 26 -6.00 -12.37 15.47
CA PRO A 26 -7.24 -13.12 15.64
C PRO A 26 -8.52 -12.32 15.32
N ASN A 27 -8.46 -11.00 15.45
CA ASN A 27 -9.54 -10.06 15.15
C ASN A 27 -9.45 -9.42 13.75
N GLY A 28 -8.60 -9.92 12.86
CA GLY A 28 -8.43 -9.44 11.49
C GLY A 28 -7.08 -8.77 11.23
N PHE A 29 -6.99 -8.01 10.14
CA PHE A 29 -5.79 -7.23 9.82
C PHE A 29 -5.71 -6.00 10.71
N MET A 30 -4.61 -5.83 11.44
CA MET A 30 -4.38 -4.67 12.30
C MET A 30 -3.01 -4.05 12.04
N SER A 31 -2.90 -2.75 12.23
CA SER A 31 -1.60 -2.09 12.30
C SER A 31 -0.83 -2.48 13.57
N LYS A 32 0.44 -2.08 13.62
CA LYS A 32 1.29 -2.26 14.82
C LYS A 32 0.65 -1.66 16.07
N ASP A 33 -0.05 -0.54 15.91
CA ASP A 33 -0.74 0.17 16.99
C ASP A 33 -2.13 -0.40 17.31
N GLN A 34 -2.46 -1.59 16.78
CA GLN A 34 -3.76 -2.25 16.97
C GLN A 34 -4.94 -1.42 16.46
N LYS A 35 -4.74 -0.69 15.35
CA LYS A 35 -5.80 0.03 14.65
C LYS A 35 -6.16 -0.68 13.34
N ASP A 36 -7.35 -0.42 12.84
CA ASP A 36 -7.83 -0.87 11.53
C ASP A 36 -7.34 0.03 10.37
N TYR A 37 -6.57 1.07 10.68
CA TYR A 37 -5.95 1.97 9.71
C TYR A 37 -4.45 2.17 9.98
N VAL A 38 -3.76 2.72 8.98
CA VAL A 38 -2.39 3.21 9.08
C VAL A 38 -2.30 4.65 8.58
N VAL A 39 -1.45 5.44 9.21
CA VAL A 39 -1.08 6.78 8.75
C VAL A 39 0.31 6.67 8.14
N VAL A 40 0.43 7.09 6.88
CA VAL A 40 1.71 7.07 6.15
C VAL A 40 2.16 8.51 5.96
N GLU A 41 3.24 8.88 6.63
CA GLU A 41 3.86 10.20 6.46
C GLU A 41 4.80 10.17 5.25
N VAL A 42 4.61 11.12 4.33
CA VAL A 42 5.46 11.26 3.13
C VAL A 42 6.12 12.65 3.16
N PRO A 43 7.29 12.78 3.80
CA PRO A 43 7.95 14.07 3.97
C PRO A 43 8.36 14.66 2.62
N GLY A 44 8.14 15.97 2.44
CA GLY A 44 8.49 16.70 1.23
C GLY A 44 7.50 16.57 0.07
N ALA A 45 6.51 15.67 0.15
CA ALA A 45 5.48 15.56 -0.86
C ALA A 45 4.40 16.64 -0.67
N LYS A 46 3.94 17.23 -1.78
CA LYS A 46 2.82 18.18 -1.75
C LYS A 46 1.51 17.40 -1.68
N GLN A 47 0.56 17.93 -0.90
CA GLN A 47 -0.75 17.32 -0.70
C GLN A 47 -1.49 17.05 -2.03
N LYS A 48 -1.51 18.02 -2.96
CA LYS A 48 -2.10 17.86 -4.31
C LYS A 48 -1.44 16.75 -5.13
N GLU A 49 -0.12 16.63 -5.03
CA GLU A 49 0.65 15.61 -5.74
C GLU A 49 0.33 14.21 -5.18
N LEU A 50 0.28 14.06 -3.85
CA LEU A 50 -0.13 12.82 -3.21
C LEU A 50 -1.54 12.40 -3.62
N TYR A 51 -2.50 13.32 -3.56
CA TYR A 51 -3.88 13.08 -4.00
C TYR A 51 -3.93 12.57 -5.45
N THR A 52 -3.23 13.28 -6.35
CA THR A 52 -3.21 12.96 -7.78
C THR A 52 -2.57 11.59 -8.03
N ASN A 53 -1.45 11.29 -7.37
CA ASN A 53 -0.75 10.03 -7.53
C ASN A 53 -1.58 8.85 -7.02
N VAL A 54 -2.21 8.96 -5.84
CA VAL A 54 -3.08 7.91 -5.29
C VAL A 54 -4.28 7.64 -6.22
N LEU A 55 -4.93 8.70 -6.71
CA LEU A 55 -6.05 8.58 -7.63
C LEU A 55 -5.64 7.88 -8.94
N ASN A 56 -4.49 8.26 -9.50
CA ASN A 56 -3.93 7.63 -10.69
C ASN A 56 -3.65 6.14 -10.45
N THR A 57 -3.01 5.81 -9.34
CA THR A 57 -2.70 4.42 -8.97
C THR A 57 -3.97 3.57 -8.84
N ILE A 58 -5.02 4.08 -8.21
CA ILE A 58 -6.31 3.37 -8.13
C ILE A 58 -6.88 3.11 -9.53
N ASN A 59 -6.84 4.10 -10.41
CA ASN A 59 -7.31 3.96 -11.79
C ASN A 59 -6.50 2.94 -12.61
N THR A 60 -5.20 2.84 -12.33
CA THR A 60 -4.33 1.84 -12.95
C THR A 60 -4.61 0.43 -12.40
N LEU A 61 -4.64 0.26 -11.08
CA LEU A 61 -4.66 -1.06 -10.43
C LEU A 61 -6.02 -1.77 -10.48
N TYR A 62 -7.14 -1.03 -10.47
CA TYR A 62 -8.47 -1.64 -10.40
C TYR A 62 -9.12 -1.74 -11.78
N THR A 63 -9.80 -2.87 -12.04
CA THR A 63 -10.45 -3.16 -13.34
C THR A 63 -11.57 -2.17 -13.65
N ASN A 64 -12.36 -1.82 -12.64
CA ASN A 64 -13.45 -0.86 -12.76
C ASN A 64 -13.59 -0.04 -11.46
N PRO A 65 -12.66 0.88 -11.20
CA PRO A 65 -12.62 1.66 -9.96
C PRO A 65 -13.87 2.52 -9.78
N GLN A 66 -14.47 3.00 -10.87
CA GLN A 66 -15.66 3.85 -10.85
C GLN A 66 -16.85 3.18 -10.15
N ASN A 67 -16.90 1.84 -10.14
CA ASN A 67 -17.86 1.06 -9.38
C ASN A 67 -17.45 0.90 -7.90
N GLY A 68 -17.29 2.02 -7.19
CA GLY A 68 -16.95 2.03 -5.75
C GLY A 68 -16.01 3.17 -5.34
N LEU A 69 -15.47 3.92 -6.30
CA LEU A 69 -14.68 5.12 -6.06
C LEU A 69 -15.60 6.32 -5.76
N ASN A 70 -15.35 6.98 -4.64
CA ASN A 70 -15.95 8.27 -4.26
C ASN A 70 -14.82 9.26 -3.96
N VAL A 71 -14.88 10.44 -4.56
CA VAL A 71 -13.82 11.46 -4.49
C VAL A 71 -14.38 12.81 -4.05
N LEU A 72 -13.66 13.46 -3.15
CA LEU A 72 -13.84 14.86 -2.76
C LEU A 72 -12.56 15.56 -3.23
N ASP A 73 -12.70 16.40 -4.25
CA ASP A 73 -11.57 16.84 -5.07
C ASP A 73 -10.51 17.56 -4.24
N GLY A 74 -9.27 17.07 -4.36
CA GLY A 74 -8.14 17.58 -3.60
C GLY A 74 -8.25 17.36 -2.08
N GLU A 75 -9.13 16.51 -1.58
CA GLU A 75 -9.29 16.28 -0.14
C GLU A 75 -9.27 14.80 0.22
N SER A 76 -10.19 14.00 -0.33
CA SER A 76 -10.33 12.60 0.06
C SER A 76 -10.69 11.67 -1.09
N ILE A 77 -10.22 10.43 -0.98
CA ILE A 77 -10.48 9.35 -1.91
C ILE A 77 -10.95 8.15 -1.10
N SER A 78 -12.14 7.64 -1.39
CA SER A 78 -12.69 6.43 -0.80
C SER A 78 -12.93 5.40 -1.89
N LEU A 79 -12.54 4.15 -1.65
CA LEU A 79 -12.71 3.06 -2.61
C LEU A 79 -13.33 1.85 -1.93
N SER A 80 -14.46 1.39 -2.44
CA SER A 80 -15.09 0.13 -2.06
C SER A 80 -14.87 -0.92 -3.15
N ALA A 81 -14.17 -2.00 -2.83
CA ALA A 81 -13.92 -3.10 -3.76
C ALA A 81 -14.42 -4.44 -3.18
N SER A 82 -15.52 -4.96 -3.72
CA SER A 82 -16.19 -6.19 -3.21
C SER A 82 -16.28 -7.33 -4.22
N LYS A 83 -15.88 -7.13 -5.49
CA LYS A 83 -15.97 -8.14 -6.55
C LYS A 83 -14.75 -9.06 -6.61
N ARG A 84 -14.97 -10.36 -6.90
CA ARG A 84 -13.88 -11.28 -7.33
C ARG A 84 -13.22 -10.69 -8.59
N ARG A 85 -11.89 -10.49 -8.54
CA ARG A 85 -11.06 -9.78 -9.55
C ARG A 85 -11.25 -8.26 -9.62
N ALA A 86 -11.32 -7.61 -8.46
CA ALA A 86 -11.27 -6.14 -8.39
C ALA A 86 -9.95 -5.56 -8.93
N PHE A 87 -8.84 -6.30 -8.79
CA PHE A 87 -7.51 -5.92 -9.28
C PHE A 87 -7.26 -6.42 -10.70
N LYS A 88 -6.56 -5.62 -11.50
CA LYS A 88 -5.93 -6.00 -12.76
C LYS A 88 -4.61 -6.72 -12.45
N ALA A 89 -4.68 -7.92 -11.90
CA ALA A 89 -3.53 -8.80 -11.72
C ALA A 89 -3.51 -9.87 -12.82
#